data_AF-A0A9D7ND27-F1
#
_entry.id   AF-A0A9D7ND27-F1
#
_cell.length_a   1.000
_cell.length_b   1.000
_cell.length_c   1.000
_cell.angle_alpha   90.00
_cell.angle_beta   90.00
_cell.angle_gamma   90.00
#
_symmetry.space_group_name_H-M   'P 1'
#
loop_
_entity.id
_entity.type
_entity.pdbx_description
1 polymer ?
#
loop_
_entity_poly.entity_id
_entity_poly.type
_entity_poly.pdbx_seq_one_letter_code
_entity_poly.pdbx_strand_id
1 'polypeptide(L)'
;MKSFFSYTALFMVLALSIFSCKKDDNDAASTGTPVVKYIRITDPRAGDSLVVGAFMGGLIAIVGENLQNTRELWFNDQKANLSPTYITNKTILVNVPSTVPSIVTNKMRFVFADGSELLHDFSVNVPAPTLTGIKCEYVPTGGIVELVGDFFFEPKVFFTDNVAAELVSITKTKLEVRVPAGAKPGPITVQTNFGKVKSRFFFRDNRNILLDYDNKLHETWTAPIIAATADPTLPGCDGSYALFKHKANGAWQWTNELTMQYWASRGRGRVPVATGSINDLTLKFECNVPLEWKDVRMEMFFPPYVDDTGRDVPGTAIARWKPWKEGPFKTNGWVTISIPLTEFKYGKDDSDTDEIGTRKIENLSNLTNVVFMLFGPANGANPVQIAIDNIRIVQN
;
A
#
# COMPACT_ATOMS: atom_id res chain seq x y z
N MET A 1 -87.36 -15.00 30.43
CA MET A 1 -87.32 -14.58 29.01
C MET A 1 -85.86 -14.49 28.60
N LYS A 2 -85.47 -15.19 27.52
CA LYS A 2 -84.31 -14.95 26.61
C LYS A 2 -82.90 -14.94 27.27
N SER A 3 -82.13 -16.04 27.24
CA SER A 3 -81.27 -16.57 26.14
C SER A 3 -79.82 -16.07 26.19
N PHE A 4 -78.89 -16.97 25.86
CA PHE A 4 -77.43 -16.83 25.61
C PHE A 4 -76.53 -16.99 26.86
N PHE A 5 -75.94 -18.15 27.15
CA PHE A 5 -74.95 -18.99 26.43
C PHE A 5 -73.57 -18.31 26.30
N SER A 6 -72.54 -19.07 26.69
CA SER A 6 -71.10 -18.81 26.53
C SER A 6 -70.42 -18.00 27.64
N TYR A 7 -69.68 -18.71 28.51
CA TYR A 7 -68.33 -18.40 29.07
C TYR A 7 -68.06 -19.17 30.39
N THR A 8 -68.57 -20.40 30.51
CA THR A 8 -68.16 -21.41 31.51
C THR A 8 -66.99 -22.25 30.99
N ALA A 9 -65.86 -21.60 30.67
CA ALA A 9 -64.62 -22.28 30.27
C ALA A 9 -63.36 -21.41 30.53
N LEU A 10 -63.36 -20.61 31.59
CA LEU A 10 -62.24 -19.75 31.94
C LEU A 10 -62.25 -19.55 33.45
N PHE A 11 -61.64 -20.47 34.21
CA PHE A 11 -60.99 -20.21 35.53
C PHE A 11 -60.47 -21.45 36.28
N MET A 12 -60.34 -22.63 35.65
CA MET A 12 -59.84 -23.81 36.38
C MET A 12 -59.07 -24.83 35.51
N VAL A 13 -58.18 -24.39 34.63
CA VAL A 13 -57.08 -25.22 34.07
C VAL A 13 -55.89 -24.30 33.74
N LEU A 14 -55.12 -23.89 34.74
CA LEU A 14 -53.79 -23.29 34.54
C LEU A 14 -52.87 -23.67 35.71
N ALA A 15 -52.78 -24.98 35.94
CA ALA A 15 -51.74 -25.60 36.75
C ALA A 15 -51.36 -26.89 36.02
N LEU A 16 -50.05 -27.10 35.81
CA LEU A 16 -49.40 -28.21 35.07
C LEU A 16 -49.08 -27.91 33.60
N SER A 17 -47.99 -27.18 33.38
CA SER A 17 -46.84 -27.68 32.60
C SER A 17 -45.80 -26.57 32.39
N ILE A 18 -45.28 -26.03 33.49
CA ILE A 18 -43.92 -25.49 33.48
C ILE A 18 -43.00 -26.71 33.39
N PHE A 19 -42.66 -27.12 32.17
CA PHE A 19 -41.42 -27.85 31.95
C PHE A 19 -40.30 -26.92 32.37
N SER A 20 -39.88 -27.09 33.62
CA SER A 20 -38.57 -26.69 34.07
C SER A 20 -37.57 -27.34 33.13
N CYS A 21 -36.99 -26.56 32.21
CA CYS A 21 -35.65 -26.86 31.73
C CYS A 21 -34.82 -26.97 33.01
N LYS A 22 -34.40 -28.18 33.34
CA LYS A 22 -33.33 -28.37 34.31
C LYS A 22 -32.21 -27.45 33.86
N LYS A 23 -31.94 -26.42 34.67
CA LYS A 23 -30.61 -25.85 34.73
C LYS A 23 -29.75 -27.05 35.13
N ASP A 24 -29.08 -27.64 34.16
CA ASP A 24 -27.92 -28.46 34.45
C ASP A 24 -26.89 -27.49 35.00
N ASP A 25 -27.05 -27.16 36.27
CA ASP A 25 -26.01 -26.61 37.11
C ASP A 25 -24.97 -27.73 37.23
N ASN A 26 -24.16 -27.89 36.18
CA ASN A 26 -22.90 -28.61 36.22
C ASN A 26 -21.86 -27.78 36.99
N ASP A 27 -22.23 -27.34 38.19
CA ASP A 27 -21.33 -26.96 39.28
C ASP A 27 -20.81 -28.22 40.01
N ALA A 28 -20.90 -29.39 39.37
CA ALA A 28 -19.99 -30.47 39.70
C ALA A 28 -18.58 -29.94 39.40
N ALA A 29 -17.81 -29.70 40.46
CA ALA A 29 -16.38 -29.48 40.38
C ALA A 29 -15.82 -30.47 39.36
N SER A 30 -15.31 -29.95 38.25
CA SER A 30 -14.60 -30.76 37.27
C SER A 30 -13.41 -31.38 37.99
N THR A 31 -13.57 -32.61 38.50
CA THR A 31 -12.57 -33.30 39.31
C THR A 31 -11.49 -33.97 38.46
N GLY A 32 -11.65 -33.97 37.13
CA GLY A 32 -10.66 -34.50 36.21
C GLY A 32 -9.60 -33.47 35.83
N THR A 33 -8.38 -33.93 35.57
CA THR A 33 -7.29 -33.11 35.03
C THR A 33 -7.71 -32.48 33.69
N PRO A 34 -7.57 -31.16 33.50
CA PRO A 34 -7.83 -30.50 32.22
C PRO A 34 -6.94 -31.02 31.10
N VAL A 35 -7.53 -31.31 29.94
CA VAL A 35 -6.80 -31.80 28.76
C VAL A 35 -7.34 -31.13 27.50
N VAL A 36 -6.44 -30.59 26.68
CA VAL A 36 -6.74 -30.18 25.30
C VAL A 36 -6.47 -31.37 24.38
N LYS A 37 -7.48 -31.80 23.61
CA LYS A 37 -7.35 -32.89 22.65
C LYS A 37 -6.91 -32.37 21.29
N TYR A 38 -7.56 -31.31 20.81
CA TYR A 38 -7.26 -30.67 19.55
C TYR A 38 -7.86 -29.27 19.49
N ILE A 39 -7.43 -28.50 18.50
CA ILE A 39 -7.93 -27.15 18.23
C ILE A 39 -8.33 -27.12 16.77
N ARG A 40 -9.43 -26.43 16.46
CA ARG A 40 -9.91 -26.25 15.09
C ARG A 40 -10.26 -24.80 14.80
N ILE A 41 -10.17 -24.41 13.54
CA ILE A 41 -10.72 -23.14 13.05
C ILE A 41 -12.25 -23.27 12.96
N THR A 42 -12.98 -22.19 13.22
CA THR A 42 -14.45 -22.21 13.26
C THR A 42 -15.13 -21.80 11.96
N ASP A 43 -14.36 -21.49 10.91
CA ASP A 43 -14.89 -21.18 9.59
C ASP A 43 -15.55 -22.43 8.98
N PRO A 44 -16.87 -22.43 8.72
CA PRO A 44 -17.56 -23.58 8.14
C PRO A 44 -17.03 -24.01 6.77
N ARG A 45 -16.37 -23.11 6.03
CA ARG A 45 -15.77 -23.41 4.72
C ARG A 45 -14.40 -24.06 4.81
N ALA A 46 -13.73 -23.94 5.96
CA ALA A 46 -12.40 -24.52 6.17
C ALA A 46 -12.46 -26.02 6.51
N GLY A 47 -13.65 -26.62 6.64
CA GLY A 47 -13.83 -27.98 7.16
C GLY A 47 -13.25 -28.13 8.57
N ASP A 48 -13.36 -29.31 9.19
CA ASP A 48 -12.75 -29.61 10.50
C ASP A 48 -11.20 -29.64 10.42
N SER A 49 -10.58 -28.51 10.08
CA SER A 49 -9.14 -28.34 10.00
C SER A 49 -8.58 -28.24 11.41
N LEU A 50 -7.99 -29.34 11.87
CA LEU A 50 -7.21 -29.38 13.10
C LEU A 50 -5.95 -28.52 12.92
N VAL A 51 -5.68 -27.65 13.89
CA VAL A 51 -4.57 -26.70 13.83
C VAL A 51 -3.71 -26.75 15.08
N VAL A 52 -2.41 -26.61 14.87
CA VAL A 52 -1.40 -26.43 15.94
C VAL A 52 -0.97 -24.96 16.06
N GLY A 53 -1.63 -24.07 15.32
CA GLY A 53 -1.41 -22.63 15.38
C GLY A 53 -2.44 -21.85 14.58
N ALA A 54 -2.57 -20.56 14.87
CA ALA A 54 -3.49 -19.67 14.17
C ALA A 54 -2.94 -18.25 14.09
N PHE A 55 -3.45 -17.48 13.12
CA PHE A 55 -3.13 -16.05 13.03
C PHE A 55 -3.80 -15.27 14.15
N MET A 56 -3.16 -14.18 14.55
CA MET A 56 -3.71 -13.22 15.50
C MET A 56 -5.11 -12.75 15.10
N GLY A 57 -5.99 -12.58 16.08
CA GLY A 57 -7.40 -12.23 15.85
C GLY A 57 -8.27 -13.37 15.32
N GLY A 58 -7.69 -14.52 14.96
CA GLY A 58 -8.44 -15.68 14.48
C GLY A 58 -9.31 -16.31 15.55
N LEU A 59 -10.55 -16.65 15.19
CA LEU A 59 -11.46 -17.39 16.06
C LEU A 59 -11.14 -18.89 16.00
N ILE A 60 -10.88 -19.48 17.16
CA ILE A 60 -10.57 -20.91 17.29
C ILE A 60 -11.50 -21.58 18.30
N ALA A 61 -11.77 -22.86 18.06
CA ALA A 61 -12.43 -23.73 19.02
C ALA A 61 -11.41 -24.72 19.59
N ILE A 62 -11.16 -24.61 20.89
CA ILE A 62 -10.32 -25.51 21.66
C ILE A 62 -11.22 -26.64 22.16
N VAL A 63 -10.91 -27.89 21.82
CA VAL A 63 -11.73 -29.06 22.17
C VAL A 63 -10.95 -29.98 23.09
N GLY A 64 -11.58 -30.40 24.19
CA GLY A 64 -10.92 -31.12 25.26
C GLY A 64 -11.89 -31.67 26.31
N GLU A 65 -11.38 -31.81 27.53
CA GLU A 65 -12.11 -32.25 28.72
C GLU A 65 -11.73 -31.38 29.91
N ASN A 66 -12.66 -31.19 30.86
CA ASN A 66 -12.42 -30.50 32.12
C ASN A 66 -12.04 -29.02 31.94
N LEU A 67 -12.56 -28.37 30.88
CA LEU A 67 -12.20 -27.00 30.48
C LEU A 67 -13.07 -25.90 31.10
N GLN A 68 -14.22 -26.27 31.69
CA GLN A 68 -15.28 -25.34 32.15
C GLN A 68 -14.80 -24.27 33.15
N ASN A 69 -13.76 -24.59 33.92
CA ASN A 69 -13.25 -23.73 34.99
C ASN A 69 -12.09 -22.84 34.56
N THR A 70 -11.80 -22.74 33.25
CA THR A 70 -10.79 -21.82 32.73
C THR A 70 -11.16 -20.38 33.09
N ARG A 71 -10.26 -19.69 33.79
CA ARG A 71 -10.40 -18.26 34.17
C ARG A 71 -9.53 -17.37 33.32
N GLU A 72 -8.36 -17.86 32.95
CA GLU A 72 -7.46 -17.15 32.05
C GLU A 72 -6.98 -18.09 30.96
N LEU A 73 -6.82 -17.54 29.77
CA LEU A 73 -6.16 -18.19 28.66
C LEU A 73 -5.16 -17.20 28.09
N TRP A 74 -3.91 -17.62 28.00
CA TRP A 74 -2.82 -16.82 27.48
C TRP A 74 -2.27 -17.50 26.24
N PHE A 75 -2.01 -16.72 25.20
CA PHE A 75 -1.28 -17.15 24.02
C PHE A 75 0.06 -16.44 24.04
N ASN A 76 1.15 -17.19 24.17
CA ASN A 76 2.45 -16.60 24.49
C ASN A 76 2.34 -15.77 25.79
N ASP A 77 2.65 -14.47 25.73
CA ASP A 77 2.50 -13.49 26.81
C ASP A 77 1.22 -12.64 26.70
N GLN A 78 0.34 -12.94 25.74
CA GLN A 78 -0.89 -12.15 25.49
C GLN A 78 -2.11 -12.86 26.09
N LYS A 79 -2.83 -12.17 26.99
CA LYS A 79 -4.07 -12.66 27.59
C LYS A 79 -5.22 -12.57 26.58
N ALA A 80 -5.94 -13.67 26.40
CA ALA A 80 -7.15 -13.69 25.59
C ALA A 80 -8.37 -13.21 26.38
N ASN A 81 -9.32 -12.59 25.66
CA ASN A 81 -10.60 -12.19 26.21
C ASN A 81 -11.56 -13.39 26.17
N LEU A 82 -11.90 -13.91 27.34
CA LEU A 82 -12.80 -15.05 27.50
C LEU A 82 -14.24 -14.58 27.74
N SER A 83 -15.19 -15.21 27.04
CA SER A 83 -16.63 -15.08 27.36
C SER A 83 -17.08 -16.34 28.09
N PRO A 84 -17.60 -16.25 29.33
CA PRO A 84 -18.07 -17.42 30.07
C PRO A 84 -19.12 -18.26 29.32
N THR A 85 -19.95 -17.63 28.49
CA THR A 85 -20.96 -18.33 27.66
C THR A 85 -20.37 -19.22 26.58
N TYR A 86 -19.09 -19.04 26.25
CA TYR A 86 -18.36 -19.77 25.23
C TYR A 86 -17.38 -20.79 25.81
N ILE A 87 -17.45 -21.02 27.13
CA ILE A 87 -16.67 -22.00 27.86
C ILE A 87 -17.62 -23.09 28.34
N THR A 88 -17.40 -24.31 27.88
CA THR A 88 -18.08 -25.52 28.37
C THR A 88 -17.04 -26.48 28.94
N ASN A 89 -17.48 -27.60 29.50
CA ASN A 89 -16.57 -28.64 29.94
C ASN A 89 -15.68 -29.19 28.81
N LYS A 90 -16.16 -29.15 27.56
CA LYS A 90 -15.50 -29.79 26.43
C LYS A 90 -14.94 -28.82 25.41
N THR A 91 -15.36 -27.56 25.43
CA THR A 91 -15.03 -26.61 24.38
C THR A 91 -14.83 -25.20 24.91
N ILE A 92 -13.81 -24.50 24.41
CA ILE A 92 -13.67 -23.05 24.57
C ILE A 92 -13.62 -22.42 23.18
N LEU A 93 -14.53 -21.50 22.90
CA LEU A 93 -14.50 -20.67 21.71
C LEU A 93 -13.88 -19.32 22.07
N VAL A 94 -12.77 -18.97 21.43
CA VAL A 94 -11.95 -17.79 21.79
C VAL A 94 -11.23 -17.21 20.58
N ASN A 95 -11.05 -15.89 20.57
CA ASN A 95 -10.17 -15.24 19.61
C ASN A 95 -8.73 -15.27 20.10
N VAL A 96 -7.80 -15.66 19.23
CA VAL A 96 -6.37 -15.42 19.46
C VAL A 96 -6.17 -13.90 19.62
N PRO A 97 -5.42 -13.42 20.62
CA PRO A 97 -5.16 -11.99 20.80
C PRO A 97 -4.70 -11.32 19.51
N SER A 98 -5.19 -10.10 19.28
CA SER A 98 -4.78 -9.25 18.16
C SER A 98 -3.58 -8.35 18.48
N THR A 99 -3.06 -8.44 19.71
CA THR A 99 -1.82 -7.80 20.15
C THR A 99 -0.64 -8.71 19.88
N VAL A 100 0.47 -8.14 19.39
CA VAL A 100 1.66 -8.92 19.07
C VAL A 100 2.36 -9.33 20.36
N PRO A 101 2.73 -10.62 20.50
CA PRO A 101 3.47 -11.08 21.66
C PRO A 101 4.88 -10.48 21.71
N SER A 102 5.30 -10.00 22.87
CA SER A 102 6.69 -9.56 23.11
C SER A 102 7.61 -10.76 23.39
N ILE A 103 7.08 -11.80 24.02
CA ILE A 103 7.78 -13.05 24.32
C ILE A 103 7.05 -14.19 23.63
N VAL A 104 7.65 -14.78 22.59
CA VAL A 104 7.07 -15.92 21.87
C VAL A 104 7.48 -17.24 22.51
N THR A 105 6.56 -17.91 23.19
CA THR A 105 6.79 -19.23 23.81
C THR A 105 6.23 -20.39 22.99
N ASN A 106 5.38 -20.10 22.00
CA ASN A 106 4.58 -21.08 21.24
C ASN A 106 3.72 -21.97 22.16
N LYS A 107 3.18 -21.38 23.23
CA LYS A 107 2.30 -22.09 24.19
C LYS A 107 1.01 -21.33 24.44
N MET A 108 -0.06 -22.10 24.62
CA MET A 108 -1.26 -21.67 25.33
C MET A 108 -1.15 -22.05 26.80
N ARG A 109 -1.36 -21.09 27.69
CA ARG A 109 -1.44 -21.31 29.13
C ARG A 109 -2.85 -21.06 29.63
N PHE A 110 -3.47 -22.11 30.17
CA PHE A 110 -4.77 -22.04 30.84
C PHE A 110 -4.51 -21.87 32.33
N VAL A 111 -5.24 -20.96 32.96
CA VAL A 111 -5.28 -20.82 34.43
C VAL A 111 -6.71 -21.11 34.87
N PHE A 112 -6.89 -22.12 35.71
CA PHE A 112 -8.21 -22.55 36.18
C PHE A 112 -8.58 -21.86 37.50
N ALA A 113 -9.85 -21.97 37.88
CA ALA A 113 -10.40 -21.33 39.08
C ALA A 113 -9.72 -21.74 40.39
N ASP A 114 -9.14 -22.94 40.45
CA ASP A 114 -8.38 -23.47 41.59
C ASP A 114 -6.90 -23.04 41.59
N GLY A 115 -6.48 -22.27 40.57
CA GLY A 115 -5.10 -21.84 40.39
C GLY A 115 -4.20 -22.85 39.67
N SER A 116 -4.72 -24.03 39.30
CA SER A 116 -3.96 -24.98 38.48
C SER A 116 -3.72 -24.43 37.07
N GLU A 117 -2.66 -24.91 36.42
CA GLU A 117 -2.30 -24.51 35.06
C GLU A 117 -2.22 -25.71 34.11
N LEU A 118 -2.62 -25.48 32.86
CA LEU A 118 -2.36 -26.38 31.74
C LEU A 118 -1.56 -25.63 30.68
N LEU A 119 -0.45 -26.22 30.24
CA LEU A 119 0.31 -25.75 29.09
C LEU A 119 0.02 -26.65 27.89
N HIS A 120 -0.29 -26.03 26.76
CA HIS A 120 -0.49 -26.72 25.49
C HIS A 120 0.34 -26.05 24.40
N ASP A 121 0.98 -26.85 23.54
CA ASP A 121 1.77 -26.30 22.43
C ASP A 121 0.84 -25.72 21.37
N PHE A 122 1.04 -24.45 21.06
CA PHE A 122 0.24 -23.74 20.06
C PHE A 122 0.98 -22.49 19.58
N SER A 123 1.18 -22.39 18.27
CA SER A 123 1.87 -21.24 17.67
C SER A 123 0.91 -20.12 17.28
N VAL A 124 1.23 -18.90 17.70
CA VAL A 124 0.57 -17.69 17.18
C VAL A 124 1.35 -17.23 15.96
N ASN A 125 0.72 -17.34 14.79
CA ASN A 125 1.32 -16.91 13.54
C ASN A 125 1.22 -15.38 13.42
N VAL A 126 2.36 -14.70 13.47
CA VAL A 126 2.46 -13.27 13.23
C VAL A 126 2.98 -13.06 11.79
N PRO A 127 2.32 -12.25 10.95
CA PRO A 127 2.77 -12.03 9.59
C PRO A 127 4.17 -11.39 9.52
N ALA A 128 4.93 -11.77 8.50
CA ALA A 128 6.14 -11.05 8.10
C ALA A 128 5.77 -9.62 7.65
N PRO A 129 6.71 -8.66 7.75
CA PRO A 129 6.47 -7.29 7.29
C PRO A 129 6.11 -7.28 5.82
N THR A 130 5.24 -6.36 5.42
CA THR A 130 5.01 -6.04 4.00
C THR A 130 5.57 -4.68 3.70
N LEU A 131 6.10 -4.51 2.50
CA LEU A 131 6.67 -3.25 2.03
C LEU A 131 6.19 -2.99 0.62
N THR A 132 5.22 -2.09 0.49
CA THR A 132 4.43 -1.88 -0.72
C THR A 132 4.81 -0.62 -1.47
N GLY A 133 5.37 0.39 -0.78
CA GLY A 133 5.75 1.63 -1.42
C GLY A 133 6.83 2.43 -0.70
N ILE A 134 7.30 3.44 -1.41
CA ILE A 134 8.19 4.49 -0.94
C ILE A 134 7.64 5.81 -1.48
N LYS A 135 7.60 6.84 -0.65
CA LYS A 135 7.06 8.14 -1.06
C LYS A 135 7.93 8.81 -2.12
N CYS A 136 9.25 8.79 -1.93
CA CYS A 136 10.24 9.32 -2.87
C CYS A 136 11.46 8.39 -2.90
N GLU A 137 11.82 7.91 -4.08
CA GLU A 137 12.99 7.04 -4.30
C GLU A 137 14.30 7.84 -4.19
N TYR A 138 14.28 9.14 -4.47
CA TYR A 138 15.45 10.02 -4.39
C TYR A 138 15.33 10.96 -3.19
N VAL A 139 15.91 10.52 -2.08
CA VAL A 139 16.07 11.35 -0.87
C VAL A 139 17.56 11.51 -0.58
N PRO A 140 18.06 12.73 -0.32
CA PRO A 140 19.46 12.96 -0.02
C PRO A 140 19.86 12.27 1.29
N THR A 141 21.16 12.02 1.45
CA THR A 141 21.70 11.45 2.69
C THR A 141 21.37 12.35 3.88
N GLY A 142 20.96 11.75 5.00
CA GLY A 142 20.47 12.47 6.17
C GLY A 142 19.01 12.92 6.09
N GLY A 143 18.38 12.87 4.89
CA GLY A 143 16.96 13.10 4.70
C GLY A 143 16.10 11.94 5.24
N ILE A 144 14.79 12.16 5.30
CA ILE A 144 13.82 11.17 5.80
C ILE A 144 13.10 10.51 4.63
N VAL A 145 13.18 9.19 4.56
CA VAL A 145 12.41 8.35 3.63
C VAL A 145 11.17 7.87 4.34
N GLU A 146 10.00 8.06 3.71
CA GLU A 146 8.73 7.48 4.13
C GLU A 146 8.46 6.21 3.31
N LEU A 147 8.35 5.08 4.01
CA LEU A 147 8.03 3.75 3.48
C LEU A 147 6.61 3.38 3.86
N VAL A 148 5.90 2.69 2.96
CA VAL A 148 4.52 2.25 3.13
C VAL A 148 4.45 0.73 3.13
N GLY A 149 3.66 0.16 4.04
CA GLY A 149 3.49 -1.28 4.18
C GLY A 149 2.57 -1.65 5.34
N ASP A 150 2.84 -2.78 6.01
CA ASP A 150 2.12 -3.25 7.21
C ASP A 150 3.01 -4.25 7.99
N PHE A 151 2.58 -4.62 9.20
CA PHE A 151 3.21 -5.60 10.09
C PHE A 151 4.63 -5.23 10.52
N PHE A 152 4.89 -3.94 10.74
CA PHE A 152 6.17 -3.42 11.17
C PHE A 152 6.38 -3.58 12.69
N PHE A 153 6.53 -4.81 13.17
CA PHE A 153 6.76 -5.08 14.59
C PHE A 153 8.26 -5.01 14.93
N GLU A 154 8.69 -3.97 15.65
CA GLU A 154 10.11 -3.69 15.96
C GLU A 154 11.03 -3.76 14.72
N PRO A 155 10.76 -2.95 13.68
CA PRO A 155 11.45 -3.08 12.41
C PRO A 155 12.88 -2.56 12.47
N LYS A 156 13.76 -3.25 11.74
CA LYS A 156 15.09 -2.78 11.33
C LYS A 156 15.09 -2.60 9.83
N VAL A 157 15.58 -1.46 9.37
CA VAL A 157 15.59 -1.11 7.95
C VAL A 157 17.02 -1.04 7.44
N PHE A 158 17.26 -1.67 6.29
CA PHE A 158 18.56 -1.76 5.66
C PHE A 158 18.47 -1.32 4.20
N PHE A 159 19.37 -0.44 3.79
CA PHE A 159 19.61 -0.13 2.38
C PHE A 159 20.50 -1.22 1.75
N THR A 160 20.71 -1.13 0.43
CA THR A 160 21.63 -2.01 -0.32
C THR A 160 22.95 -2.23 0.42
N ASP A 161 23.51 -3.43 0.33
CA ASP A 161 24.72 -3.87 1.05
C ASP A 161 24.59 -3.87 2.59
N ASN A 162 23.36 -4.02 3.10
CA ASN A 162 23.04 -4.08 4.54
C ASN A 162 23.42 -2.82 5.33
N VAL A 163 23.39 -1.65 4.69
CA VAL A 163 23.62 -0.37 5.40
C VAL A 163 22.40 -0.04 6.27
N ALA A 164 22.56 -0.12 7.59
CA ALA A 164 21.48 0.09 8.54
C ALA A 164 21.01 1.56 8.57
N ALA A 165 19.70 1.75 8.59
CA ALA A 165 19.07 3.06 8.73
C ALA A 165 18.66 3.34 10.19
N GLU A 166 18.63 4.61 10.55
CA GLU A 166 18.04 5.05 11.82
C GLU A 166 16.52 5.10 11.67
N LEU A 167 15.79 4.39 12.54
CA LEU A 167 14.33 4.49 12.63
C LEU A 167 13.95 5.82 13.29
N VAL A 168 13.16 6.63 12.60
CA VAL A 168 12.70 7.94 13.09
C VAL A 168 11.30 7.84 13.66
N SER A 169 10.38 7.23 12.92
CA SER A 169 9.02 7.01 13.39
C SER A 169 8.40 5.77 12.77
N ILE A 170 7.36 5.27 13.42
CA ILE A 170 6.63 4.09 12.99
C ILE A 170 5.15 4.23 13.32
N THR A 171 4.32 3.83 12.37
CA THR A 171 2.91 3.53 12.57
C THR A 171 2.63 2.13 12.05
N LYS A 172 1.38 1.66 12.16
CA LYS A 172 0.98 0.36 11.61
C LYS A 172 1.37 0.20 10.14
N THR A 173 1.14 1.24 9.33
CA THR A 173 1.26 1.16 7.87
C THR A 173 2.36 2.04 7.26
N LYS A 174 3.14 2.73 8.10
CA LYS A 174 4.23 3.62 7.65
C LYS A 174 5.47 3.51 8.51
N LEU A 175 6.63 3.60 7.87
CA LEU A 175 7.93 3.78 8.52
C LEU A 175 8.61 5.03 7.99
N GLU A 176 9.17 5.82 8.90
CA GLU A 176 10.08 6.89 8.55
C GLU A 176 11.47 6.52 9.02
N VAL A 177 12.43 6.54 8.10
CA VAL A 177 13.83 6.23 8.39
C VAL A 177 14.74 7.31 7.83
N ARG A 178 15.85 7.58 8.52
CA ARG A 178 16.87 8.49 8.03
C ARG A 178 17.76 7.76 7.03
N VAL A 179 17.99 8.37 5.86
CA VAL A 179 18.93 7.85 4.86
C VAL A 179 20.34 7.85 5.44
N PRO A 180 20.99 6.68 5.63
CA PRO A 180 22.32 6.62 6.21
C PRO A 180 23.40 7.11 5.25
N ALA A 181 24.55 7.49 5.80
CA ALA A 181 25.75 7.71 5.00
C ALA A 181 26.14 6.41 4.27
N GLY A 182 26.51 6.52 2.99
CA GLY A 182 26.86 5.36 2.17
C GLY A 182 25.67 4.57 1.60
N ALA A 183 24.42 5.05 1.76
CA ALA A 183 23.27 4.46 1.08
C ALA A 183 23.45 4.48 -0.45
N LYS A 184 23.32 3.31 -1.08
CA LYS A 184 23.49 3.10 -2.52
C LYS A 184 22.14 2.87 -3.22
N PRO A 185 22.08 3.08 -4.55
CA PRO A 185 20.97 2.60 -5.37
C PRO A 185 20.63 1.14 -5.09
N GLY A 186 19.34 0.82 -5.04
CA GLY A 186 18.87 -0.55 -4.90
C GLY A 186 17.73 -0.76 -3.91
N PRO A 187 17.33 -2.02 -3.71
CA PRO A 187 16.19 -2.38 -2.88
C PRO A 187 16.47 -2.16 -1.38
N ILE A 188 15.43 -1.77 -0.65
CA ILE A 188 15.41 -1.64 0.81
C ILE A 188 14.89 -2.95 1.42
N THR A 189 15.49 -3.38 2.53
CA THR A 189 15.04 -4.53 3.31
C THR A 189 14.49 -4.07 4.65
N VAL A 190 13.31 -4.55 5.02
CA VAL A 190 12.72 -4.37 6.35
C VAL A 190 12.69 -5.74 7.04
N GLN A 191 13.25 -5.81 8.23
CA GLN A 191 13.30 -7.02 9.06
C GLN A 191 12.58 -6.76 10.38
N THR A 192 11.73 -7.69 10.79
CA THR A 192 11.10 -7.73 12.12
C THR A 192 11.49 -9.03 12.83
N ASN A 193 11.02 -9.21 14.06
CA ASN A 193 11.14 -10.48 14.77
C ASN A 193 10.38 -11.64 14.08
N PHE A 194 9.49 -11.33 13.14
CA PHE A 194 8.59 -12.29 12.48
C PHE A 194 8.90 -12.49 10.99
N GLY A 195 9.98 -11.92 10.48
CA GLY A 195 10.43 -12.15 9.11
C GLY A 195 11.15 -10.96 8.49
N LYS A 196 11.42 -11.06 7.20
CA LYS A 196 12.04 -9.99 6.41
C LYS A 196 11.34 -9.85 5.06
N VAL A 197 11.28 -8.63 4.57
CA VAL A 197 10.79 -8.29 3.22
C VAL A 197 11.79 -7.39 2.52
N LYS A 198 11.99 -7.65 1.23
CA LYS A 198 12.82 -6.83 0.35
C LYS A 198 11.90 -6.10 -0.62
N SER A 199 12.10 -4.79 -0.79
CA SER A 199 11.27 -3.98 -1.68
C SER A 199 11.40 -4.42 -3.13
N ARG A 200 10.29 -4.28 -3.87
CA ARG A 200 10.30 -4.36 -5.34
C ARG A 200 10.77 -3.06 -5.99
N PHE A 201 10.44 -1.93 -5.37
CA PHE A 201 10.98 -0.63 -5.75
C PHE A 201 12.44 -0.48 -5.31
N PHE A 202 13.13 0.48 -5.92
CA PHE A 202 14.54 0.75 -5.67
C PHE A 202 14.66 2.15 -5.05
N PHE A 203 15.45 2.29 -4.01
CA PHE A 203 15.96 3.58 -3.60
C PHE A 203 16.97 4.06 -4.64
N ARG A 204 16.90 5.35 -5.01
CA ARG A 204 17.71 6.00 -6.07
C ARG A 204 17.83 5.14 -7.32
N ASP A 205 16.67 4.76 -7.86
CA ASP A 205 16.59 3.85 -8.99
C ASP A 205 17.21 4.44 -10.27
N ASN A 206 18.50 4.17 -10.48
CA ASN A 206 19.28 4.68 -11.59
C ASN A 206 19.19 3.82 -12.87
N ARG A 207 18.25 2.87 -12.92
CA ARG A 207 18.05 2.03 -14.10
C ARG A 207 17.40 2.86 -15.22
N ASN A 208 18.00 2.82 -16.42
CA ASN A 208 17.47 3.44 -17.65
C ASN A 208 16.95 4.89 -17.47
N ILE A 209 17.75 5.73 -16.80
CA ILE A 209 17.52 7.18 -16.73
C ILE A 209 17.53 7.76 -18.15
N LEU A 210 16.41 8.35 -18.54
CA LEU A 210 16.21 9.08 -19.79
C LEU A 210 16.72 10.50 -19.65
N LEU A 211 16.33 11.18 -18.56
CA LEU A 211 16.66 12.56 -18.25
C LEU A 211 16.86 12.70 -16.74
N ASP A 212 17.97 13.34 -16.37
CA ASP A 212 18.34 13.69 -14.99
C ASP A 212 18.70 15.18 -14.87
N TYR A 213 18.67 15.94 -15.98
CA TYR A 213 18.92 17.37 -16.05
C TYR A 213 20.29 17.86 -15.53
N ASP A 214 21.16 16.95 -15.10
CA ASP A 214 22.57 17.20 -14.79
C ASP A 214 23.48 16.72 -15.91
N ASN A 215 23.25 15.49 -16.39
CA ASN A 215 24.07 14.83 -17.42
C ASN A 215 23.26 14.55 -18.70
N LYS A 216 21.94 14.38 -18.57
CA LYS A 216 21.00 14.12 -19.65
C LYS A 216 19.93 15.20 -19.67
N LEU A 217 20.12 16.12 -20.60
CA LEU A 217 19.31 17.33 -20.74
C LEU A 217 18.24 17.16 -21.81
N HIS A 218 17.31 18.10 -21.82
CA HIS A 218 16.28 18.25 -22.83
C HIS A 218 16.49 19.55 -23.63
N GLU A 219 15.59 19.85 -24.58
CA GLU A 219 15.65 21.03 -25.43
C GLU A 219 15.63 22.35 -24.65
N THR A 220 16.61 23.23 -24.92
CA THR A 220 16.85 24.47 -24.17
C THR A 220 15.77 25.53 -24.30
N TRP A 221 14.91 25.43 -25.31
CA TRP A 221 13.82 26.37 -25.57
C TRP A 221 12.51 25.98 -24.89
N THR A 222 12.48 24.87 -24.13
CA THR A 222 11.31 24.38 -23.41
C THR A 222 11.43 24.67 -21.90
N ALA A 223 10.77 23.91 -21.01
CA ALA A 223 10.81 24.10 -19.55
C ALA A 223 12.25 24.38 -19.06
N PRO A 224 12.50 25.45 -18.31
CA PRO A 224 13.84 25.77 -17.84
C PRO A 224 14.38 24.68 -16.91
N ILE A 225 15.69 24.43 -17.01
CA ILE A 225 16.45 23.62 -16.05
C ILE A 225 16.90 24.53 -14.91
N ILE A 226 16.54 24.16 -13.69
CA ILE A 226 16.86 24.89 -12.46
C ILE A 226 17.89 24.10 -11.68
N ALA A 227 18.99 24.76 -11.30
CA ALA A 227 20.02 24.14 -10.46
C ALA A 227 19.47 23.84 -9.06
N ALA A 228 19.96 22.74 -8.45
CA ALA A 228 19.48 22.20 -7.18
C ALA A 228 19.24 23.21 -6.05
N THR A 229 20.09 24.24 -5.97
CA THR A 229 20.09 25.24 -4.88
C THR A 229 19.63 26.63 -5.33
N ALA A 230 19.14 26.77 -6.56
CA ALA A 230 18.75 28.08 -7.10
C ALA A 230 17.47 28.63 -6.44
N ASP A 231 16.55 27.75 -6.01
CA ASP A 231 15.36 28.10 -5.25
C ASP A 231 15.36 27.35 -3.91
N PRO A 232 15.64 28.02 -2.77
CA PRO A 232 15.63 27.38 -1.45
C PRO A 232 14.28 26.82 -1.03
N THR A 233 13.18 27.28 -1.64
CA THR A 233 11.82 26.79 -1.36
C THR A 233 11.45 25.57 -2.22
N LEU A 234 12.26 25.30 -3.25
CA LEU A 234 12.12 24.17 -4.15
C LEU A 234 13.50 23.58 -4.48
N PRO A 235 14.22 23.04 -3.47
CA PRO A 235 15.53 22.44 -3.72
C PRO A 235 15.37 21.16 -4.56
N GLY A 236 16.36 20.86 -5.40
CA GLY A 236 16.40 19.63 -6.18
C GLY A 236 16.50 18.36 -5.31
N CYS A 237 15.90 17.27 -5.76
CA CYS A 237 16.00 15.98 -5.04
C CYS A 237 17.32 15.26 -5.28
N ASP A 238 17.87 15.43 -6.49
CA ASP A 238 19.17 14.91 -6.91
C ASP A 238 19.71 15.81 -8.03
N GLY A 239 20.36 16.91 -7.67
CA GLY A 239 20.87 17.86 -8.65
C GLY A 239 19.79 18.76 -9.26
N SER A 240 19.95 19.05 -10.55
CA SER A 240 19.12 20.00 -11.30
C SER A 240 17.80 19.38 -11.73
N TYR A 241 16.78 20.19 -12.02
CA TYR A 241 15.47 19.68 -12.42
C TYR A 241 14.79 20.56 -13.47
N ALA A 242 13.85 20.00 -14.22
CA ALA A 242 12.99 20.77 -15.13
C ALA A 242 11.84 21.42 -14.36
N LEU A 243 11.59 22.72 -14.58
CA LEU A 243 10.53 23.48 -13.91
C LEU A 243 9.46 23.94 -14.91
N PHE A 244 8.28 23.33 -14.84
CA PHE A 244 7.09 23.79 -15.55
C PHE A 244 6.42 24.89 -14.73
N LYS A 245 6.50 26.14 -15.18
CA LYS A 245 5.95 27.28 -14.43
C LYS A 245 5.28 28.30 -15.34
N HIS A 246 4.03 28.64 -15.02
CA HIS A 246 3.30 29.69 -15.73
C HIS A 246 2.25 30.35 -14.81
N LYS A 247 2.00 31.64 -15.00
CA LYS A 247 1.08 32.43 -14.15
C LYS A 247 -0.41 32.12 -14.34
N ALA A 248 -0.77 31.63 -15.52
CA ALA A 248 -2.15 31.34 -15.90
C ALA A 248 -2.13 30.37 -17.10
N ASN A 249 -2.11 29.07 -16.85
CA ASN A 249 -2.22 28.04 -17.87
C ASN A 249 -3.70 27.73 -18.13
N GLY A 250 -4.16 27.92 -19.36
CA GLY A 250 -5.55 27.71 -19.78
C GLY A 250 -5.74 26.57 -20.78
N ALA A 251 -6.99 26.38 -21.21
CA ALA A 251 -7.36 25.33 -22.14
C ALA A 251 -6.60 25.48 -23.48
N TRP A 252 -5.99 24.38 -23.94
CA TRP A 252 -5.29 24.28 -25.22
C TRP A 252 -4.19 25.32 -25.42
N GLN A 253 -3.62 25.82 -24.32
CA GLN A 253 -2.59 26.83 -24.37
C GLN A 253 -1.23 26.21 -24.69
N TRP A 254 -0.63 26.64 -25.79
CA TRP A 254 0.77 26.35 -26.07
C TRP A 254 1.68 27.33 -25.34
N THR A 255 2.62 26.83 -24.56
CA THR A 255 3.62 27.63 -23.85
C THR A 255 4.88 26.79 -23.73
N ASN A 256 6.01 27.31 -24.21
CA ASN A 256 7.26 26.55 -24.29
C ASN A 256 7.71 26.04 -22.92
N GLU A 257 7.59 26.88 -21.88
CA GLU A 257 7.94 26.60 -20.49
C GLU A 257 7.03 25.54 -19.85
N LEU A 258 5.93 25.19 -20.50
CA LEU A 258 4.99 24.15 -20.09
C LEU A 258 5.13 22.86 -20.89
N THR A 259 6.21 22.76 -21.67
CA THR A 259 6.63 21.55 -22.37
C THR A 259 8.03 21.16 -21.94
N MET A 260 8.37 19.89 -22.06
CA MET A 260 9.73 19.37 -21.99
C MET A 260 9.85 18.40 -23.16
N GLN A 261 10.84 18.63 -24.01
CA GLN A 261 11.07 17.81 -25.19
C GLN A 261 12.49 17.33 -25.21
N TYR A 262 12.68 16.03 -25.40
CA TYR A 262 13.96 15.42 -25.60
C TYR A 262 13.99 14.79 -26.98
N TRP A 263 14.88 15.28 -27.84
CA TRP A 263 15.07 14.77 -29.17
C TRP A 263 16.35 13.95 -29.22
N ALA A 264 16.20 12.66 -29.50
CA ALA A 264 17.27 11.69 -29.37
C ALA A 264 18.42 11.96 -30.37
N SER A 265 18.16 12.65 -31.48
CA SER A 265 19.17 13.12 -32.43
C SER A 265 20.21 14.07 -31.83
N ARG A 266 19.87 14.74 -30.71
CA ARG A 266 20.74 15.65 -29.97
C ARG A 266 21.30 15.04 -28.68
N GLY A 267 21.10 13.73 -28.49
CA GLY A 267 21.52 13.01 -27.29
C GLY A 267 21.84 11.54 -27.54
N ARG A 268 20.97 10.64 -27.06
CA ARG A 268 21.14 9.18 -26.99
C ARG A 268 21.21 8.49 -28.36
N GLY A 269 21.01 9.22 -29.45
CA GLY A 269 20.92 8.65 -30.79
C GLY A 269 19.66 7.80 -30.95
N ARG A 270 19.66 6.90 -31.92
CA ARG A 270 18.50 6.05 -32.24
C ARG A 270 18.37 4.86 -31.29
N VAL A 271 18.31 5.14 -29.99
CA VAL A 271 18.16 4.15 -28.91
C VAL A 271 16.75 4.25 -28.35
N PRO A 272 15.99 3.14 -28.30
CA PRO A 272 14.66 3.11 -27.69
C PRO A 272 14.63 3.70 -26.27
N VAL A 273 13.51 4.30 -25.91
CA VAL A 273 13.28 4.80 -24.53
C VAL A 273 13.34 3.65 -23.51
N ALA A 274 12.98 2.43 -23.90
CA ALA A 274 13.17 1.23 -23.10
C ALA A 274 13.21 -0.01 -23.98
N THR A 275 13.57 -1.14 -23.39
CA THR A 275 13.43 -2.48 -23.99
C THR A 275 12.67 -3.37 -23.02
N GLY A 276 11.93 -4.35 -23.55
CA GLY A 276 11.10 -5.27 -22.75
C GLY A 276 9.61 -5.22 -23.10
N SER A 277 8.82 -5.95 -22.31
CA SER A 277 7.37 -6.03 -22.45
C SER A 277 6.69 -4.79 -21.87
N ILE A 278 5.78 -4.17 -22.62
CA ILE A 278 5.01 -2.99 -22.17
C ILE A 278 4.29 -3.25 -20.85
N ASN A 279 3.77 -4.47 -20.65
CA ASN A 279 3.03 -4.83 -19.44
C ASN A 279 3.90 -4.87 -18.17
N ASP A 280 5.23 -4.96 -18.34
CA ASP A 280 6.18 -5.06 -17.24
C ASP A 280 6.95 -3.75 -17.01
N LEU A 281 6.71 -2.73 -17.81
CA LEU A 281 7.45 -1.47 -17.79
C LEU A 281 6.61 -0.33 -17.20
N THR A 282 7.28 0.51 -16.43
CA THR A 282 6.71 1.69 -15.79
C THR A 282 7.60 2.89 -16.02
N LEU A 283 7.01 3.98 -16.51
CA LEU A 283 7.61 5.31 -16.48
C LEU A 283 7.62 5.81 -15.04
N LYS A 284 8.80 6.16 -14.54
CA LYS A 284 8.99 6.80 -13.24
C LYS A 284 9.70 8.13 -13.36
N PHE A 285 9.38 9.03 -12.46
CA PHE A 285 10.07 10.31 -12.30
C PHE A 285 9.75 10.86 -10.91
N GLU A 286 10.57 11.78 -10.45
CA GLU A 286 10.39 12.50 -9.21
C GLU A 286 9.64 13.79 -9.53
N CYS A 287 8.66 14.14 -8.71
CA CYS A 287 7.82 15.31 -8.90
C CYS A 287 7.63 16.09 -7.62
N ASN A 288 7.69 17.42 -7.70
CA ASN A 288 7.34 18.32 -6.62
C ASN A 288 6.39 19.42 -7.14
N VAL A 289 5.21 19.50 -6.54
CA VAL A 289 4.11 20.41 -6.90
C VAL A 289 3.85 21.33 -5.69
N PRO A 290 4.62 22.42 -5.54
CA PRO A 290 4.49 23.33 -4.39
C PRO A 290 3.24 24.22 -4.47
N LEU A 291 2.67 24.38 -5.66
CA LEU A 291 1.47 25.16 -5.93
C LEU A 291 0.33 24.23 -6.37
N GLU A 292 -0.88 24.43 -5.83
CA GLU A 292 -2.04 23.60 -6.18
C GLU A 292 -2.29 23.57 -7.69
N TRP A 293 -2.17 22.38 -8.26
CA TRP A 293 -2.51 22.09 -9.64
C TRP A 293 -3.99 21.69 -9.71
N LYS A 294 -4.79 22.39 -10.51
CA LYS A 294 -6.25 22.26 -10.53
C LYS A 294 -6.83 21.80 -11.86
N ASP A 295 -6.11 22.03 -12.94
CA ASP A 295 -6.61 21.83 -14.29
C ASP A 295 -5.48 21.73 -15.31
N VAL A 296 -5.81 21.40 -16.55
CA VAL A 296 -4.90 21.04 -17.64
C VAL A 296 -4.07 19.80 -17.25
N ARG A 297 -4.27 18.71 -17.97
CA ARG A 297 -3.51 17.46 -17.77
C ARG A 297 -2.06 17.59 -18.26
N MET A 298 -1.20 16.74 -17.75
CA MET A 298 0.11 16.50 -18.35
C MET A 298 0.01 15.33 -19.33
N GLU A 299 0.22 15.60 -20.61
CA GLU A 299 0.39 14.60 -21.65
C GLU A 299 1.85 14.13 -21.68
N MET A 300 2.03 12.81 -21.75
CA MET A 300 3.33 12.17 -21.89
C MET A 300 3.28 11.21 -23.08
N PHE A 301 4.29 11.25 -23.95
CA PHE A 301 4.38 10.36 -25.11
C PHE A 301 5.81 10.25 -25.62
N PHE A 302 6.05 9.25 -26.47
CA PHE A 302 7.37 8.91 -27.00
C PHE A 302 7.39 8.93 -28.52
N PRO A 303 7.80 10.03 -29.16
CA PRO A 303 7.90 10.09 -30.62
C PRO A 303 9.05 9.23 -31.19
N PRO A 304 8.97 8.84 -32.47
CA PRO A 304 10.09 8.26 -33.18
C PRO A 304 11.26 9.23 -33.41
N TYR A 305 12.45 8.70 -33.69
CA TYR A 305 13.71 9.45 -33.83
C TYR A 305 13.66 10.66 -34.76
N VAL A 306 12.98 10.55 -35.90
CA VAL A 306 12.96 11.59 -36.94
C VAL A 306 11.83 12.61 -36.77
N ASP A 307 11.05 12.52 -35.69
CA ASP A 307 9.81 13.28 -35.55
C ASP A 307 9.93 14.43 -34.54
N ASP A 308 9.68 15.65 -35.02
CA ASP A 308 9.62 16.90 -34.26
C ASP A 308 8.18 17.38 -33.98
N THR A 309 7.16 16.70 -34.53
CA THR A 309 5.72 17.01 -34.37
C THR A 309 4.97 15.96 -33.54
N GLY A 310 5.70 15.14 -32.78
CA GLY A 310 5.31 13.81 -32.32
C GLY A 310 3.90 13.60 -31.75
N ARG A 311 3.25 14.63 -31.21
CA ARG A 311 1.86 14.57 -30.73
C ARG A 311 0.86 14.32 -31.87
N ASP A 312 1.09 14.95 -33.03
CA ASP A 312 0.16 14.96 -34.16
C ASP A 312 0.37 13.80 -35.14
N VAL A 313 1.40 13.00 -34.90
CA VAL A 313 1.70 11.80 -35.66
C VAL A 313 0.57 10.78 -35.51
N PRO A 314 0.02 10.26 -36.63
CA PRO A 314 -0.99 9.21 -36.57
C PRO A 314 -0.50 8.01 -35.77
N GLY A 315 -1.28 7.63 -34.76
CA GLY A 315 -0.98 6.46 -33.92
C GLY A 315 -0.18 6.76 -32.65
N THR A 316 0.23 8.01 -32.40
CA THR A 316 0.88 8.36 -31.12
C THR A 316 -0.01 7.99 -29.94
N ALA A 317 0.56 7.20 -29.04
CA ALA A 317 -0.06 6.81 -27.78
C ALA A 317 0.39 7.74 -26.66
N ILE A 318 -0.57 8.34 -25.97
CA ILE A 318 -0.37 9.38 -24.96
C ILE A 318 -0.85 8.86 -23.62
N ALA A 319 -0.06 9.05 -22.57
CA ALA A 319 -0.52 8.97 -21.19
C ALA A 319 -1.00 10.36 -20.74
N ARG A 320 -2.13 10.40 -20.04
CA ARG A 320 -2.76 11.64 -19.54
C ARG A 320 -2.76 11.63 -18.02
N TRP A 321 -1.84 12.38 -17.42
CA TRP A 321 -1.76 12.48 -15.97
C TRP A 321 -2.60 13.65 -15.44
N LYS A 322 -3.65 13.29 -14.68
CA LYS A 322 -4.67 14.18 -14.11
C LYS A 322 -4.73 13.99 -12.58
N PRO A 323 -3.68 14.34 -11.82
CA PRO A 323 -3.65 14.04 -10.39
C PRO A 323 -4.66 14.86 -9.57
N TRP A 324 -5.23 15.92 -10.16
CA TRP A 324 -6.23 16.78 -9.55
C TRP A 324 -7.68 16.25 -9.62
N LYS A 325 -7.90 15.06 -10.17
CA LYS A 325 -9.26 14.52 -10.41
C LYS A 325 -10.14 14.48 -9.16
N GLU A 326 -9.52 14.19 -8.02
CA GLU A 326 -10.19 14.09 -6.72
C GLU A 326 -10.09 15.40 -5.91
N GLY A 327 -9.69 16.50 -6.56
CA GLY A 327 -9.46 17.81 -5.94
C GLY A 327 -8.07 18.37 -6.24
N PRO A 328 -7.80 19.65 -5.92
CA PRO A 328 -6.52 20.29 -6.19
C PRO A 328 -5.32 19.45 -5.73
N PHE A 329 -4.37 19.21 -6.62
CA PHE A 329 -3.20 18.39 -6.34
C PHE A 329 -2.02 19.23 -5.89
N LYS A 330 -1.40 18.84 -4.78
CA LYS A 330 -0.20 19.47 -4.22
C LYS A 330 0.65 18.41 -3.53
N THR A 331 1.97 18.54 -3.59
CA THR A 331 2.88 17.68 -2.82
C THR A 331 3.53 18.47 -1.69
N ASN A 332 3.93 17.76 -0.64
CA ASN A 332 4.82 18.29 0.39
C ASN A 332 6.19 17.67 0.19
N GLY A 333 7.03 18.37 -0.60
CA GLY A 333 8.31 17.87 -1.09
C GLY A 333 8.18 16.98 -2.32
N TRP A 334 9.30 16.34 -2.67
CA TRP A 334 9.40 15.42 -3.80
C TRP A 334 8.69 14.09 -3.51
N VAL A 335 8.06 13.54 -4.54
CA VAL A 335 7.44 12.22 -4.55
C VAL A 335 7.80 11.48 -5.83
N THR A 336 7.88 10.16 -5.80
CA THR A 336 8.06 9.36 -7.02
C THR A 336 6.70 9.07 -7.64
N ILE A 337 6.53 9.47 -8.89
CA ILE A 337 5.38 9.14 -9.71
C ILE A 337 5.69 7.89 -10.52
N SER A 338 4.73 6.98 -10.63
CA SER A 338 4.85 5.72 -11.37
C SER A 338 3.65 5.56 -12.29
N ILE A 339 3.89 5.51 -13.60
CA ILE A 339 2.87 5.36 -14.64
C ILE A 339 3.22 4.12 -15.47
N PRO A 340 2.48 3.00 -15.32
CA PRO A 340 2.66 1.84 -16.18
C PRO A 340 2.58 2.22 -17.65
N LEU A 341 3.41 1.63 -18.52
CA LEU A 341 3.37 1.95 -19.94
C LEU A 341 2.04 1.56 -20.61
N THR A 342 1.25 0.69 -19.98
CA THR A 342 -0.12 0.38 -20.38
C THR A 342 -1.08 1.57 -20.25
N GLU A 343 -0.73 2.61 -19.50
CA GLU A 343 -1.53 3.86 -19.40
C GLU A 343 -1.29 4.83 -20.57
N PHE A 344 -0.35 4.53 -21.46
CA PHE A 344 -0.19 5.22 -22.74
C PHE A 344 -1.22 4.68 -23.72
N LYS A 345 -2.47 5.05 -23.50
CA LYS A 345 -3.64 4.48 -24.16
C LYS A 345 -4.53 5.49 -24.88
N TYR A 346 -4.18 6.77 -24.82
CA TYR A 346 -5.00 7.82 -25.42
C TYR A 346 -4.43 8.30 -26.75
N GLY A 347 -5.31 8.62 -27.70
CA GLY A 347 -5.00 9.46 -28.85
C GLY A 347 -5.17 10.94 -28.53
N LYS A 348 -4.67 11.81 -29.41
CA LYS A 348 -4.81 13.27 -29.24
C LYS A 348 -6.27 13.76 -29.30
N ASP A 349 -7.12 13.06 -30.05
CA ASP A 349 -8.51 13.42 -30.32
C ASP A 349 -9.50 12.70 -29.39
N ASP A 350 -9.03 11.79 -28.52
CA ASP A 350 -9.91 11.13 -27.54
C ASP A 350 -10.49 12.17 -26.58
N SER A 351 -11.78 12.04 -26.27
CA SER A 351 -12.45 12.88 -25.25
C SER A 351 -11.65 12.87 -23.95
N ASP A 352 -11.58 14.00 -23.24
CA ASP A 352 -10.91 14.03 -21.93
C ASP A 352 -11.69 13.31 -20.82
N THR A 353 -12.98 13.05 -21.06
CA THR A 353 -13.84 12.22 -20.19
C THR A 353 -13.75 10.72 -20.49
N ASP A 354 -13.06 10.32 -21.57
CA ASP A 354 -12.79 8.92 -21.85
C ASP A 354 -11.62 8.42 -20.99
N GLU A 355 -11.84 7.30 -20.32
CA GLU A 355 -10.86 6.64 -19.44
C GLU A 355 -10.41 5.28 -19.98
N ILE A 356 -11.00 4.83 -21.10
CA ILE A 356 -10.64 3.59 -21.81
C ILE A 356 -9.48 3.89 -22.76
N GLY A 357 -9.61 4.95 -23.56
CA GLY A 357 -8.63 5.35 -24.58
C GLY A 357 -8.71 4.49 -25.85
N THR A 358 -8.16 5.02 -26.95
CA THR A 358 -8.24 4.39 -28.28
C THR A 358 -6.88 3.97 -28.87
N ARG A 359 -5.82 4.03 -28.08
CA ARG A 359 -4.43 3.74 -28.50
C ARG A 359 -3.76 2.76 -27.53
N LYS A 360 -2.58 2.32 -27.91
CA LYS A 360 -1.61 1.64 -27.04
C LYS A 360 -0.23 1.76 -27.67
N ILE A 361 0.82 1.63 -26.86
CA ILE A 361 2.17 1.44 -27.38
C ILE A 361 2.28 -0.01 -27.90
N GLU A 362 2.37 -0.17 -29.23
CA GLU A 362 2.52 -1.49 -29.86
C GLU A 362 3.96 -2.02 -29.73
N ASN A 363 4.95 -1.14 -29.91
CA ASN A 363 6.36 -1.50 -29.93
C ASN A 363 7.23 -0.29 -29.55
N LEU A 364 8.24 -0.51 -28.70
CA LEU A 364 9.20 0.50 -28.26
C LEU A 364 10.37 0.72 -29.24
N SER A 365 10.61 -0.21 -30.17
CA SER A 365 11.87 -0.28 -30.94
C SER A 365 12.22 0.98 -31.73
N ASN A 366 11.22 1.80 -32.06
CA ASN A 366 11.42 3.04 -32.80
C ASN A 366 11.14 4.30 -31.96
N LEU A 367 10.67 4.17 -30.73
CA LEU A 367 10.31 5.31 -29.87
C LEU A 367 11.55 5.73 -29.10
N THR A 368 12.08 6.91 -29.40
CA THR A 368 13.37 7.38 -28.86
C THR A 368 13.28 8.74 -28.18
N ASN A 369 12.33 9.57 -28.61
CA ASN A 369 12.13 10.89 -28.06
C ASN A 369 11.23 10.81 -26.82
N VAL A 370 11.32 11.80 -25.93
CA VAL A 370 10.51 11.89 -24.71
C VAL A 370 9.87 13.25 -24.68
N VAL A 371 8.55 13.30 -24.53
CA VAL A 371 7.81 14.56 -24.45
C VAL A 371 6.86 14.55 -23.26
N PHE A 372 6.94 15.60 -22.46
CA PHE A 372 6.00 15.93 -21.40
C PHE A 372 5.41 17.30 -21.73
N MET A 373 4.10 17.48 -21.68
CA MET A 373 3.48 18.77 -21.93
C MET A 373 2.20 18.97 -21.13
N LEU A 374 2.04 20.14 -20.51
CA LEU A 374 0.76 20.55 -19.95
C LEU A 374 -0.12 21.07 -21.08
N PHE A 375 -1.06 20.24 -21.52
CA PHE A 375 -1.92 20.57 -22.66
C PHE A 375 -3.22 19.77 -22.62
N GLY A 376 -4.34 20.44 -22.92
CA GLY A 376 -5.66 19.84 -22.88
C GLY A 376 -6.75 20.83 -22.51
N PRO A 377 -7.98 20.36 -22.26
CA PRO A 377 -9.07 21.22 -21.82
C PRO A 377 -8.80 21.80 -20.43
N ALA A 378 -9.51 22.89 -20.11
CA ALA A 378 -9.57 23.47 -18.78
C ALA A 378 -10.91 24.19 -18.56
N ASN A 379 -11.39 24.19 -17.33
CA ASN A 379 -12.51 25.00 -16.85
C ASN A 379 -12.11 26.45 -16.61
N GLY A 380 -10.81 26.73 -16.44
CA GLY A 380 -10.29 28.08 -16.24
C GLY A 380 -8.76 28.11 -16.26
N ALA A 381 -8.19 29.30 -16.44
CA ALA A 381 -6.75 29.49 -16.40
C ALA A 381 -6.24 29.50 -14.95
N ASN A 382 -5.26 28.66 -14.64
CA ASN A 382 -4.72 28.50 -13.28
C ASN A 382 -3.19 28.62 -13.29
N PRO A 383 -2.57 29.20 -12.25
CA PRO A 383 -1.11 29.17 -12.14
C PRO A 383 -0.64 27.73 -11.93
N VAL A 384 0.52 27.40 -12.50
CA VAL A 384 1.14 26.08 -12.39
C VAL A 384 2.60 26.22 -11.99
N GLN A 385 3.06 25.32 -11.12
CA GLN A 385 4.46 25.18 -10.75
C GLN A 385 4.71 23.69 -10.43
N ILE A 386 5.42 23.00 -11.32
CA ILE A 386 5.72 21.57 -11.23
C ILE A 386 7.20 21.37 -11.53
N ALA A 387 7.94 20.83 -10.57
CA ALA A 387 9.32 20.39 -10.79
C ALA A 387 9.34 18.88 -11.09
N ILE A 388 10.11 18.48 -12.10
CA ILE A 388 10.28 17.07 -12.50
C ILE A 388 11.77 16.76 -12.60
N ASP A 389 12.14 15.58 -12.13
CA ASP A 389 13.51 15.06 -12.14
C ASP A 389 13.55 13.54 -12.41
N ASN A 390 14.71 13.01 -12.77
CA ASN A 390 15.02 11.58 -12.82
C ASN A 390 14.04 10.73 -13.67
N ILE A 391 13.64 11.23 -14.84
CA ILE A 391 12.74 10.51 -15.75
C ILE A 391 13.40 9.21 -16.22
N ARG A 392 12.74 8.08 -16.00
CA ARG A 392 13.24 6.73 -16.33
C ARG A 392 12.11 5.79 -16.67
N ILE A 393 12.41 4.73 -17.43
CA ILE A 393 11.49 3.61 -17.64
C ILE A 393 12.15 2.35 -17.14
N VAL A 394 11.51 1.70 -16.16
CA VAL A 394 12.07 0.54 -15.46
C VAL A 394 11.10 -0.63 -15.44
N GLN A 395 11.63 -1.83 -15.24
CA GLN A 395 10.83 -3.03 -15.03
C GLN A 395 10.28 -3.07 -13.60
N ASN A 396 9.01 -3.51 -13.47
CA ASN A 396 8.21 -3.61 -12.25
C ASN A 396 8.67 -4.66 -11.23
#